data_AF-A0A9D9SMZ3-F1
#
_entry.id   AF-A0A9D9SMZ3-F1
#
_cell.length_a   1.000
_cell.length_b   1.000
_cell.length_c   1.000
_cell.angle_alpha   90.00
_cell.angle_beta   90.00
_cell.angle_gamma   90.00
#
_symmetry.space_group_name_H-M   'P 1'
#
loop_
_entity.id
_entity.type
_entity.pdbx_description
1 polymer ?
#
loop_
_entity_poly.entity_id
_entity_poly.type
_entity_poly.pdbx_seq_one_letter_code
_entity_poly.pdbx_strand_id
1 'polypeptide(L)'
;MSGKPPHRPDRHEATFASWRGAIVFIDFHDGIPMFRPAAHVFGTPSGFAWVEPSYADPYGAASPAFHKREGVLVPSGPAFTMACSDGLDIVLMQLDPRSHAQYASPLTWFEFEWLQSEGRTWAEERERVRERIRRELS
;
A
#
# COMPACT_ATOMS: atom_id res chain seq x y z
N MET A 1 -29.93 13.33 -14.38
CA MET A 1 -28.54 13.78 -14.58
C MET A 1 -27.82 13.66 -13.25
N SER A 2 -27.21 12.51 -12.94
CA SER A 2 -26.39 12.38 -11.73
C SER A 2 -25.04 13.04 -11.99
N GLY A 3 -24.83 14.21 -11.37
CA GLY A 3 -23.52 14.86 -11.35
C GLY A 3 -22.52 13.93 -10.68
N LYS A 4 -21.44 13.62 -11.40
CA LYS A 4 -20.28 12.92 -10.85
C LYS A 4 -19.82 13.73 -9.61
N PRO A 5 -19.73 13.13 -8.42
CA PRO A 5 -19.27 13.87 -7.24
C PRO A 5 -17.89 14.49 -7.54
N PRO A 6 -17.62 15.71 -7.04
CA PRO A 6 -16.36 16.38 -7.30
C PRO A 6 -15.19 15.51 -6.85
N HIS A 7 -14.16 15.46 -7.70
CA HIS A 7 -12.88 14.79 -7.46
C HIS A 7 -12.33 15.28 -6.12
N ARG A 8 -12.50 14.48 -5.05
CA ARG A 8 -11.87 14.81 -3.77
C ARG A 8 -10.36 14.63 -3.94
N PRO A 9 -9.53 15.56 -3.45
CA PRO A 9 -8.11 15.29 -3.30
C PRO A 9 -7.94 14.00 -2.50
N ASP A 10 -6.94 13.19 -2.86
CA ASP A 10 -6.69 11.87 -2.29
C ASP A 10 -6.56 11.98 -0.76
N ARG A 11 -7.65 11.69 -0.05
CA ARG A 11 -7.90 12.14 1.33
C ARG A 11 -6.82 11.75 2.34
N HIS A 12 -6.09 10.68 2.04
CA HIS A 12 -5.11 10.05 2.92
C HIS A 12 -3.69 10.05 2.34
N GLU A 13 -3.49 10.64 1.17
CA GLU A 13 -2.22 10.55 0.43
C GLU A 13 -1.05 11.18 1.19
N ALA A 14 -1.27 12.33 1.83
CA ALA A 14 -0.25 12.98 2.66
C ALA A 14 0.17 12.09 3.85
N THR A 15 -0.77 11.36 4.45
CA THR A 15 -0.48 10.39 5.51
C THR A 15 0.38 9.24 4.97
N PHE A 16 -0.04 8.61 3.87
CA PHE A 16 0.70 7.48 3.29
C PHE A 16 2.07 7.88 2.74
N ALA A 17 2.24 9.11 2.28
CA ALA A 17 3.54 9.63 1.83
C ALA A 17 4.59 9.71 2.95
N SER A 18 4.14 9.84 4.21
CA SER A 18 5.03 9.86 5.38
C SER A 18 5.44 8.46 5.89
N TRP A 19 4.81 7.41 5.38
CA TRP A 19 5.04 6.05 5.88
C TRP A 19 6.29 5.42 5.25
N ARG A 20 7.13 4.82 6.10
CA ARG A 20 8.24 3.95 5.69
C ARG A 20 7.78 2.50 5.70
N GLY A 21 6.89 2.20 4.76
CA GLY A 21 6.26 0.90 4.64
C GLY A 21 4.99 0.75 5.48
N ALA A 22 4.17 -0.22 5.07
CA ALA A 22 2.87 -0.51 5.64
C ALA A 22 2.59 -2.01 5.60
N ILE A 23 1.56 -2.41 6.34
CA ILE A 23 0.97 -3.75 6.30
C ILE A 23 -0.46 -3.61 5.81
N VAL A 24 -0.81 -4.43 4.83
CA VAL A 24 -2.18 -4.66 4.39
C VAL A 24 -2.60 -6.03 4.93
N PHE A 25 -3.52 -6.02 5.89
CA PHE A 25 -4.21 -7.21 6.37
C PHE A 25 -5.51 -7.37 5.59
N ILE A 26 -5.74 -8.57 5.06
CA ILE A 26 -6.92 -8.92 4.27
C ILE A 26 -7.61 -10.09 4.97
N ASP A 27 -8.81 -9.84 5.47
CA ASP A 27 -9.69 -10.86 6.02
C ASP A 27 -10.64 -11.35 4.91
N PHE A 28 -10.67 -12.66 4.70
CA PHE A 28 -11.52 -13.31 3.69
C PHE A 28 -12.86 -13.80 4.25
N HIS A 29 -13.12 -13.61 5.55
CA HIS A 29 -14.26 -14.10 6.35
C HIS A 29 -14.38 -15.64 6.41
N ASP A 30 -14.18 -16.35 5.30
CA ASP A 30 -14.26 -17.81 5.15
C ASP A 30 -12.89 -18.47 4.86
N GLY A 31 -11.79 -17.74 5.06
CA GLY A 31 -10.44 -18.17 4.69
C GLY A 31 -9.38 -17.82 5.72
N ILE A 32 -8.14 -18.25 5.44
CA ILE A 32 -6.99 -17.83 6.25
C ILE A 32 -6.69 -16.37 5.90
N PRO A 33 -6.67 -15.46 6.88
CA PRO A 33 -6.36 -14.06 6.63
C PRO A 33 -4.93 -13.91 6.09
N MET A 34 -4.74 -12.90 5.26
CA MET A 34 -3.48 -12.67 4.56
C MET A 34 -2.86 -11.34 4.99
N PHE A 35 -1.54 -11.36 5.14
CA PHE A 35 -0.73 -10.17 5.40
C PHE A 35 0.14 -9.90 4.17
N ARG A 36 0.15 -8.64 3.73
CA ARG A 36 0.94 -8.20 2.57
C ARG A 36 1.79 -6.99 2.97
N PRO A 37 3.13 -7.05 2.81
CA PRO A 37 3.97 -5.89 3.02
C PRO A 37 3.80 -4.90 1.88
N ALA A 38 3.64 -3.62 2.19
CA ALA A 38 3.56 -2.56 1.21
C ALA A 38 4.75 -1.61 1.39
N ALA A 39 5.61 -1.53 0.39
CA ALA A 39 6.68 -0.53 0.34
C ALA A 39 6.08 0.88 0.16
N HIS A 40 5.07 0.99 -0.69
CA HIS A 40 4.37 2.23 -0.94
C HIS A 40 2.86 2.04 -0.92
N VAL A 41 2.16 3.02 -0.37
CA VAL A 41 0.70 3.10 -0.37
C VAL A 41 0.31 4.45 -0.96
N PHE A 42 -0.68 4.44 -1.83
CA PHE A 42 -1.18 5.62 -2.54
C PHE A 42 -2.68 5.72 -2.34
N GLY A 43 -3.15 6.89 -1.92
CA GLY A 43 -4.57 7.20 -1.98
C GLY A 43 -5.00 7.30 -3.44
N THR A 44 -6.23 6.88 -3.74
CA THR A 44 -6.83 7.10 -5.05
C THR A 44 -8.21 7.74 -4.89
N PRO A 45 -8.78 8.30 -5.97
CA PRO A 45 -10.10 8.94 -5.88
C PRO A 45 -11.22 7.97 -5.50
N SER A 46 -11.07 6.68 -5.83
CA SER A 46 -12.04 5.61 -5.53
C SER A 46 -11.61 4.67 -4.40
N GLY A 47 -10.45 4.86 -3.78
CA GLY A 47 -9.96 3.98 -2.72
C GLY A 47 -8.47 4.14 -2.45
N PHE A 48 -7.70 3.07 -2.64
CA PHE A 48 -6.24 3.10 -2.49
C PHE A 48 -5.55 2.05 -3.36
N ALA A 49 -4.24 2.21 -3.50
CA ALA A 49 -3.36 1.23 -4.11
C ALA A 49 -2.14 1.00 -3.22
N TRP A 50 -1.54 -0.18 -3.32
CA TRP A 50 -0.26 -0.47 -2.69
C TRP A 50 0.70 -1.18 -3.65
N VAL A 51 1.98 -1.01 -3.37
CA VAL A 51 3.08 -1.61 -4.07
C VAL A 51 3.93 -2.38 -3.07
N GLU A 52 4.10 -3.67 -3.32
CA GLU A 52 4.88 -4.59 -2.51
C GLU A 52 6.36 -4.52 -2.85
N PRO A 53 7.29 -4.71 -1.89
CA PRO A 53 8.73 -4.63 -2.16
C PRO A 53 9.20 -5.60 -3.26
N SER A 54 8.43 -6.66 -3.55
CA SER A 54 8.73 -7.66 -4.57
C SER A 54 8.89 -7.11 -6.00
N TYR A 55 8.41 -5.90 -6.34
CA TYR A 55 8.70 -5.32 -7.67
C TYR A 55 10.19 -5.06 -7.89
N ALA A 56 10.95 -4.95 -6.80
CA ALA A 56 12.39 -4.72 -6.80
C ALA A 56 13.19 -6.02 -6.97
N ASP A 57 12.55 -7.19 -6.86
CA ASP A 57 13.23 -8.49 -6.98
C ASP A 57 13.60 -8.77 -8.45
N PRO A 58 14.90 -8.89 -8.79
CA PRO A 58 15.33 -9.17 -10.16
C PRO A 58 14.92 -10.56 -10.66
N TYR A 59 14.63 -11.50 -9.75
CA TYR A 59 14.12 -12.84 -10.09
C TYR A 59 12.60 -12.86 -10.21
N GLY A 60 11.94 -11.75 -9.93
CA GLY A 60 10.48 -11.60 -9.93
C GLY A 60 9.83 -12.26 -8.71
N ALA A 61 8.51 -12.10 -8.62
CA ALA A 61 7.71 -12.72 -7.57
C ALA A 61 6.54 -13.51 -8.14
N ALA A 62 6.07 -14.51 -7.38
CA ALA A 62 4.96 -15.36 -7.77
C ALA A 62 3.61 -14.61 -7.86
N SER A 63 3.51 -13.41 -7.30
CA SER A 63 2.32 -12.56 -7.37
C SER A 63 2.65 -11.17 -7.92
N PRO A 64 1.67 -10.49 -8.55
CA PRO A 64 1.80 -9.07 -8.88
C PRO A 64 2.23 -8.26 -7.66
N ALA A 65 3.09 -7.28 -7.87
CA ALA A 65 3.54 -6.38 -6.80
C ALA A 65 2.67 -5.13 -6.66
N PHE A 66 1.86 -4.79 -7.67
CA PHE A 66 0.93 -3.68 -7.62
C PHE A 66 -0.49 -4.18 -7.43
N HIS A 67 -1.22 -3.55 -6.51
CA HIS A 67 -2.61 -3.86 -6.22
C HIS A 67 -3.41 -2.58 -6.02
N LYS A 68 -4.68 -2.63 -6.40
CA LYS A 68 -5.66 -1.54 -6.24
C LYS A 68 -6.93 -2.08 -5.62
N ARG A 69 -7.55 -1.29 -4.74
CA ARG A 69 -8.84 -1.57 -4.14
C ARG A 69 -9.70 -0.32 -4.15
N GLU A 70 -10.94 -0.50 -4.59
CA GLU A 70 -11.96 0.55 -4.56
C GLU A 70 -12.81 0.38 -3.31
N GLY A 71 -13.16 1.49 -2.68
CA GLY A 71 -13.89 1.53 -1.43
C GLY A 71 -13.51 2.73 -0.59
N VAL A 72 -14.07 2.81 0.62
CA VAL A 72 -13.82 3.93 1.53
C VAL A 72 -12.90 3.46 2.65
N LEU A 73 -11.68 4.00 2.69
CA LEU A 73 -10.81 3.88 3.86
C LEU A 73 -11.30 4.80 4.98
N VAL A 74 -11.69 4.19 6.08
CA VAL A 74 -12.14 4.86 7.31
C VAL A 74 -11.03 4.79 8.35
N PRO A 75 -10.57 5.93 8.91
CA PRO A 75 -9.62 5.91 10.02
C PRO A 75 -10.17 5.15 11.22
N SER A 76 -9.35 4.27 11.81
CA SER A 76 -9.67 3.48 13.00
C SER A 76 -8.42 3.38 13.89
N GLY A 77 -8.28 4.32 14.82
CA GLY A 77 -7.08 4.45 15.65
C GLY A 77 -5.82 4.73 14.79
N PRO A 78 -4.74 3.95 14.93
CA PRO A 78 -3.52 4.10 14.11
C PRO A 78 -3.64 3.48 12.71
N ALA A 79 -4.76 2.82 12.40
CA ALA A 79 -4.99 2.11 11.15
C ALA A 79 -6.11 2.76 10.33
N PHE A 80 -6.33 2.21 9.15
CA PHE A 80 -7.48 2.46 8.29
C PHE A 80 -8.17 1.13 8.01
N THR A 81 -9.50 1.13 7.97
CA THR A 81 -10.30 -0.04 7.61
C THR A 81 -11.10 0.23 6.35
N MET A 82 -11.35 -0.81 5.56
CA MET A 82 -12.23 -0.79 4.40
C MET A 82 -13.00 -2.10 4.35
N ALA A 83 -14.33 -1.99 4.38
CA ALA A 83 -15.20 -3.09 3.98
C ALA A 83 -15.34 -3.07 2.45
N CYS A 84 -14.96 -4.17 1.82
CA CYS A 84 -14.99 -4.33 0.37
C CYS A 84 -16.31 -4.97 -0.07
N SER A 85 -16.78 -4.62 -1.27
CA SER A 85 -18.05 -5.13 -1.80
C SER A 85 -18.02 -6.63 -2.15
N ASP A 86 -16.82 -7.21 -2.27
CA ASP A 86 -16.58 -8.63 -2.53
C ASP A 86 -16.51 -9.47 -1.22
N GLY A 87 -16.90 -8.88 -0.09
CA GLY A 87 -16.94 -9.59 1.20
C GLY A 87 -15.59 -9.65 1.92
N LEU A 88 -14.58 -8.89 1.47
CA LEU A 88 -13.29 -8.80 2.13
C LEU A 88 -13.25 -7.59 3.07
N ASP A 89 -12.63 -7.75 4.23
CA ASP A 89 -12.25 -6.61 5.08
C ASP A 89 -10.75 -6.35 4.99
N ILE A 90 -10.40 -5.09 4.80
CA ILE A 90 -9.01 -4.66 4.74
C ILE A 90 -8.70 -3.80 5.96
N VAL A 91 -7.57 -4.09 6.61
CA VAL A 91 -6.93 -3.21 7.58
C VAL A 91 -5.57 -2.78 7.04
N LEU A 92 -5.38 -1.48 6.92
CA LEU A 92 -4.16 -0.84 6.46
C LEU A 92 -3.51 -0.08 7.60
N MET A 93 -2.25 -0.35 7.90
CA MET A 93 -1.51 0.36 8.95
C MET A 93 -0.05 0.58 8.57
N GLN A 94 0.55 1.64 9.12
CA GLN A 94 1.99 1.84 9.02
C GLN A 94 2.73 0.66 9.65
N LEU A 95 3.83 0.23 9.03
CA LEU A 95 4.68 -0.79 9.64
C LEU A 95 5.28 -0.22 10.93
N ASP A 96 4.97 -0.85 12.06
CA ASP A 96 5.78 -0.76 13.28
C ASP A 96 6.66 -2.02 13.40
N PRO A 97 7.98 -1.92 13.17
CA PRO A 97 8.89 -3.07 13.26
C PRO A 97 8.91 -3.74 14.63
N ARG A 98 8.54 -3.03 15.71
CA ARG A 98 8.51 -3.60 17.07
C ARG A 98 7.30 -4.53 17.26
N SER A 99 6.17 -4.15 16.70
CA SER A 99 4.92 -4.92 16.79
C SER A 99 4.77 -5.96 15.67
N HIS A 100 5.52 -5.82 14.59
CA HIS A 100 5.33 -6.58 13.35
C HIS A 100 6.62 -7.15 12.78
N ALA A 101 7.54 -7.58 13.65
CA ALA A 101 8.87 -8.04 13.26
C ALA A 101 8.85 -9.11 12.15
N GLN A 102 7.89 -10.03 12.16
CA GLN A 102 7.75 -11.09 11.15
C GLN A 102 7.40 -10.57 9.74
N TYR A 103 6.80 -9.38 9.64
CA TYR A 103 6.43 -8.76 8.36
C TYR A 103 7.41 -7.67 7.92
N ALA A 104 8.37 -7.32 8.79
CA ALA A 104 9.36 -6.30 8.51
C ALA A 104 10.45 -6.77 7.53
N SER A 105 10.76 -8.07 7.50
CA SER A 105 11.90 -8.61 6.71
C SER A 105 11.92 -8.17 5.23
N PRO A 106 10.81 -8.28 4.46
CA PRO A 106 10.79 -7.82 3.07
C PRO A 106 11.02 -6.31 2.92
N LEU A 107 10.55 -5.51 3.89
CA LEU A 107 10.71 -4.06 3.89
C LEU A 107 12.12 -3.65 4.35
N THR A 108 12.73 -4.41 5.27
CA THR A 108 14.15 -4.27 5.65
C THR A 108 15.06 -4.57 4.46
N TRP A 109 14.83 -5.66 3.74
CA TRP A 109 15.57 -5.98 2.51
C TRP A 109 15.43 -4.86 1.48
N PHE A 110 14.20 -4.41 1.22
CA PHE A 110 13.93 -3.33 0.28
C PHE A 110 14.67 -2.04 0.66
N GLU A 111 14.70 -1.71 1.95
CA GLU A 111 15.36 -0.50 2.45
C GLU A 111 16.89 -0.57 2.41
N PHE A 112 17.45 -1.62 3.00
CA PHE A 112 18.88 -1.65 3.31
C PHE A 112 19.70 -2.30 2.23
N GLU A 113 19.10 -3.14 1.39
CA GLU A 113 19.80 -3.77 0.27
C GLU A 113 19.44 -3.06 -1.04
N TRP A 114 18.15 -3.07 -1.40
CA TRP A 114 17.75 -2.60 -2.72
C TRP A 114 17.87 -1.07 -2.89
N LEU A 115 17.18 -0.28 -2.05
CA LEU A 115 17.22 1.19 -2.15
C LEU A 115 18.65 1.75 -2.04
N GLN A 116 19.47 1.19 -1.14
CA GLN A 116 20.86 1.60 -0.99
C GLN A 116 21.70 1.27 -2.22
N SER A 117 21.55 0.05 -2.78
CA SER A 117 22.26 -0.33 -4.01
C SER A 117 21.89 0.56 -5.21
N GLU A 118 20.66 1.07 -5.20
CA GLU A 118 20.12 1.96 -6.23
C GLU A 118 20.40 3.44 -5.98
N GLY A 119 21.07 3.78 -4.87
CA GLY A 119 21.40 5.15 -4.48
C GLY A 119 20.18 6.04 -4.26
N ARG A 120 19.04 5.46 -3.85
CA ARG A 120 17.76 6.17 -3.69
C ARG A 120 17.29 6.17 -2.25
N THR A 121 16.69 7.28 -1.83
CA THR A 121 15.91 7.35 -0.61
C THR A 121 14.51 6.75 -0.82
N TRP A 122 13.84 6.38 0.26
CA TRP A 122 12.46 5.89 0.22
C TRP A 122 11.50 6.88 -0.44
N ALA A 123 11.68 8.18 -0.17
CA ALA A 123 10.84 9.24 -0.71
C ALA A 123 11.05 9.44 -2.21
N GLU A 124 12.32 9.48 -2.66
CA GLU A 124 12.64 9.54 -4.10
C GLU A 124 12.07 8.33 -4.83
N GLU A 125 12.19 7.14 -4.22
CA GLU A 125 11.66 5.95 -4.83
C GLU A 125 10.13 5.96 -4.93
N ARG A 126 9.47 6.42 -3.86
CA ARG A 126 8.02 6.55 -3.84
C ARG A 126 7.52 7.45 -4.97
N GLU A 127 8.17 8.59 -5.19
CA GLU A 127 7.79 9.51 -6.27
C GLU A 127 8.07 8.92 -7.66
N ARG A 128 9.17 8.20 -7.84
CA ARG A 128 9.44 7.45 -9.08
C ARG A 128 8.36 6.40 -9.35
N VAL A 129 7.94 5.65 -8.33
CA VAL A 129 6.86 4.66 -8.44
C VAL A 129 5.53 5.34 -8.72
N ARG A 130 5.22 6.45 -8.04
CA ARG A 130 4.02 7.27 -8.26
C ARG A 130 3.87 7.65 -9.73
N GLU A 131 4.93 8.18 -10.35
CA GLU A 131 4.89 8.58 -11.76
C GLU A 131 4.65 7.40 -12.71
N ARG A 132 5.17 6.21 -12.38
CA ARG A 132 4.92 4.99 -13.17
C ARG A 132 3.46 4.55 -13.12
N ILE A 133 2.83 4.64 -11.94
CA ILE A 133 1.46 4.13 -11.74
C ILE A 133 0.39 5.21 -11.89
N ARG A 134 0.77 6.48 -12.13
CA ARG A 134 -0.15 7.62 -12.18
C ARG A 134 -1.37 7.40 -13.10
N ARG A 135 -1.18 6.71 -14.23
CA ARG A 135 -2.26 6.36 -15.17
C ARG A 135 -3.26 5.35 -14.61
N GLU A 136 -2.80 4.48 -13.72
CA GLU A 136 -3.62 3.48 -13.03
C GLU A 136 -4.36 4.08 -11.81
N LEU A 137 -3.85 5.21 -11.29
CA LEU A 137 -4.42 5.92 -10.13
C LEU A 137 -5.42 7.02 -10.52
N SER A 138 -5.36 7.55 -11.75
CA SER A 138 -6.29 8.56 -12.31
C SER A 138 -7.63 7.97 -12.73
#